data_AF-A0A251SSN1-F1
#
_entry.id   AF-A0A251SSN1-F1
#
_cell.length_a   1.000
_cell.length_b   1.000
_cell.length_c   1.000
_cell.angle_alpha   90.00
_cell.angle_beta   90.00
_cell.angle_gamma   90.00
#
_symmetry.space_group_name_H-M   'P 1'
#
loop_
_entity.id
_entity.type
_entity.pdbx_description
1 polymer ?
#
loop_
_entity_poly.entity_id
_entity_poly.type
_entity_poly.pdbx_seq_one_letter_code
_entity_poly.pdbx_strand_id
1 'polypeptide(L)'
;MASRWNSRVSIILLFCFPEVLLSAVVTLHSLEIYTTHELLASTPTVYFRCSGENKTYLPDVTKKNTLYTFRGEESFQPLMKFESTKCKRCGFYEEDRITSDDVFDEWEFCPSDFKSDDGRYIRTKDKEFNATFLCPECVKKGTLESSDTALHEKGNGMHWSVKLIIAISVVASTVLLIIGLIVAYKYWLKRKRQHEQARFLKLFEDTDEIEDELGIGPLSDSI
;
A
#
# COMPACT_ATOMS: atom_id res chain seq x y z
N MET A 1 -24.15 -18.60 38.21
CA MET A 1 -23.15 -17.52 38.22
C MET A 1 -22.06 -17.86 37.20
N ALA A 2 -21.54 -16.87 36.49
CA ALA A 2 -20.62 -16.94 35.32
C ALA A 2 -21.29 -17.29 33.98
N SER A 3 -20.98 -16.66 32.86
CA SER A 3 -20.54 -15.29 32.56
C SER A 3 -20.89 -15.09 31.09
N ARG A 4 -21.64 -14.04 30.82
CA ARG A 4 -22.07 -13.60 29.49
C ARG A 4 -20.87 -12.92 28.82
N TRP A 5 -20.21 -13.58 27.87
CA TRP A 5 -19.24 -12.94 26.98
C TRP A 5 -19.73 -13.04 25.53
N ASN A 6 -20.43 -12.00 25.09
CA ASN A 6 -20.73 -11.78 23.69
C ASN A 6 -19.41 -11.41 22.99
N SER A 7 -18.87 -12.35 22.21
CA SER A 7 -17.77 -12.09 21.28
C SER A 7 -18.26 -11.18 20.16
N ARG A 8 -18.11 -9.86 20.34
CA ARG A 8 -18.19 -8.90 19.24
C ARG A 8 -16.90 -9.05 18.42
N VAL A 9 -16.93 -9.91 17.42
CA VAL A 9 -15.91 -9.92 16.38
C VAL A 9 -16.01 -8.59 15.64
N SER A 10 -15.11 -7.68 15.98
CA SER A 10 -15.01 -6.34 15.41
C SER A 10 -14.48 -6.45 13.97
N ILE A 11 -15.38 -6.37 12.99
CA ILE A 11 -15.07 -6.32 11.55
C ILE A 11 -14.72 -4.86 11.17
N ILE A 12 -13.67 -4.29 11.77
CA ILE A 12 -13.22 -2.92 11.44
C ILE A 12 -11.70 -2.84 11.16
N LEU A 13 -10.93 -3.94 11.26
CA LEU A 13 -9.46 -3.93 11.07
C LEU A 13 -8.99 -4.42 9.68
N LEU A 14 -9.61 -3.98 8.59
CA LEU A 14 -9.17 -4.32 7.22
C LEU A 14 -8.95 -3.14 6.25
N PHE A 15 -8.98 -1.89 6.73
CA PHE A 15 -8.70 -0.71 5.89
C PHE A 15 -7.55 0.18 6.39
N CYS A 16 -6.60 -0.37 7.16
CA CYS A 16 -5.32 0.29 7.38
C CYS A 16 -4.28 -0.36 6.47
N PHE A 17 -4.35 -0.06 5.17
CA PHE A 17 -3.12 -0.10 4.39
C PHE A 17 -2.39 1.20 4.76
N PRO A 18 -1.23 1.14 5.44
CA PRO A 18 -0.35 2.30 5.40
C PRO A 18 -0.05 2.51 3.92
N GLU A 19 -0.41 3.67 3.41
CA GLU A 19 0.15 4.20 2.18
C GLU A 19 1.66 3.95 2.27
N VAL A 20 2.18 3.00 1.49
CA VAL A 20 3.57 2.56 1.60
C VAL A 20 4.41 3.80 1.34
N LEU A 21 5.01 4.33 2.40
CA LEU A 21 5.86 5.52 2.38
C LEU A 21 7.02 5.22 1.44
N LEU A 22 6.87 5.64 0.18
CA LEU A 22 7.85 5.39 -0.88
C LEU A 22 8.91 6.49 -0.74
N SER A 23 9.85 6.22 0.15
CA SER A 23 11.06 7.00 0.36
C SER A 23 11.98 6.80 -0.84
N ALA A 24 11.93 7.67 -1.85
CA ALA A 24 12.79 7.56 -3.03
C ALA A 24 13.95 8.57 -2.95
N VAL A 25 15.18 8.06 -3.01
CA VAL A 25 16.40 8.88 -2.92
C VAL A 25 16.79 9.40 -4.30
N VAL A 26 17.12 10.70 -4.38
CA VAL A 26 17.59 11.35 -5.61
C VAL A 26 19.04 11.77 -5.46
N THR A 27 19.86 11.36 -6.40
CA THR A 27 21.27 11.77 -6.52
C THR A 27 21.49 12.64 -7.75
N LEU A 28 22.48 13.53 -7.67
CA LEU A 28 22.99 14.26 -8.82
C LEU A 28 24.01 13.37 -9.53
N HIS A 29 23.85 13.15 -10.83
CA HIS A 29 24.78 12.36 -11.61
C HIS A 29 25.72 13.21 -12.44
N SER A 30 25.21 14.28 -13.03
CA SER A 30 26.05 15.24 -13.74
C SER A 30 25.49 16.64 -13.64
N LEU A 31 26.37 17.63 -13.70
CA LEU A 31 26.01 19.03 -13.79
C LEU A 31 27.04 19.77 -14.64
N GLU A 32 26.56 20.56 -15.58
CA GLU A 32 27.34 21.52 -16.35
C GLU A 32 26.64 22.87 -16.30
N ILE A 33 27.36 23.91 -15.90
CA ILE A 33 26.86 25.29 -15.82
C ILE A 33 27.45 26.09 -16.96
N TYR A 34 26.64 26.83 -17.70
CA TYR A 34 27.07 27.59 -18.88
C TYR A 34 27.27 29.08 -18.58
N THR A 35 26.47 29.63 -17.66
CA THR A 35 26.51 31.04 -17.26
C THR A 35 26.72 31.14 -15.76
N THR A 36 27.43 32.18 -15.32
CA THR A 36 27.56 32.55 -13.91
C THR A 36 27.17 34.02 -13.83
N HIS A 37 26.39 34.38 -12.83
CA HIS A 37 25.85 35.72 -12.60
C HIS A 37 26.76 36.55 -11.69
N GLU A 38 27.81 35.92 -11.11
CA GLU A 38 28.89 36.58 -10.39
C GLU A 38 29.57 37.71 -11.20
N LEU A 39 29.43 38.94 -10.69
CA LEU A 39 29.91 40.17 -11.33
C LEU A 39 31.46 40.28 -11.39
N LEU A 40 32.19 39.56 -10.53
CA LEU A 40 33.62 39.80 -10.24
C LEU A 40 34.53 38.56 -10.37
N ALA A 41 34.45 37.80 -11.45
CA ALA A 41 35.38 36.68 -11.74
C ALA A 41 35.62 35.71 -10.55
N SER A 42 34.68 35.67 -9.60
CA SER A 42 34.68 34.80 -8.43
C SER A 42 34.51 33.36 -8.89
N THR A 43 34.97 32.42 -8.06
CA THR A 43 34.48 31.05 -8.18
C THR A 43 32.99 31.04 -7.81
N PRO A 44 32.10 30.55 -8.70
CA PRO A 44 30.68 30.47 -8.42
C PRO A 44 30.42 29.59 -7.20
N THR A 45 29.49 30.00 -6.34
CA THR A 45 29.05 29.19 -5.20
C THR A 45 27.66 28.64 -5.48
N VAL A 46 27.61 27.44 -6.03
CA VAL A 46 26.36 26.84 -6.52
C VAL A 46 25.74 25.98 -5.41
N TYR A 47 24.43 26.06 -5.26
CA TYR A 47 23.68 25.17 -4.38
C TYR A 47 22.37 24.71 -5.01
N PHE A 48 21.93 23.53 -4.59
CA PHE A 48 20.61 23.01 -4.87
C PHE A 48 19.71 23.22 -3.64
N ARG A 49 18.44 23.56 -3.85
CA ARG A 49 17.49 23.69 -2.75
C ARG A 49 16.09 23.31 -3.18
N CYS A 50 15.37 22.64 -2.28
CA CYS A 50 13.93 22.42 -2.38
C CYS A 50 13.17 23.23 -1.32
N SER A 51 11.91 23.56 -1.61
CA SER A 51 11.03 24.28 -0.70
C SER A 51 10.87 23.52 0.63
N GLY A 52 11.12 24.21 1.75
CA GLY A 52 11.08 23.62 3.09
C GLY A 52 12.34 22.83 3.49
N GLU A 53 13.35 22.74 2.62
CA GLU A 53 14.62 22.06 2.88
C GLU A 53 15.80 23.03 2.98
N ASN A 54 16.89 22.54 3.56
CA ASN A 54 18.16 23.26 3.66
C ASN A 54 18.83 23.37 2.29
N LYS A 55 19.76 24.33 2.16
CA LYS A 55 20.63 24.44 0.98
C LYS A 55 21.61 23.26 0.95
N THR A 56 21.78 22.65 -0.21
CA THR A 56 22.79 21.64 -0.49
C THR A 56 23.85 22.25 -1.39
N TYR A 57 24.96 22.68 -0.81
CA TYR A 57 26.07 23.29 -1.55
C TYR A 57 26.81 22.25 -2.41
N LEU A 58 27.26 22.67 -3.58
CA LEU A 58 27.94 21.85 -4.58
C LEU A 58 29.41 22.32 -4.69
N PRO A 59 30.27 22.03 -3.70
CA PRO A 59 31.61 22.62 -3.59
C PRO A 59 32.54 22.26 -4.76
N ASP A 60 32.26 21.17 -5.46
CA ASP A 60 33.08 20.71 -6.58
C ASP A 60 32.81 21.50 -7.88
N VAL A 61 31.65 22.16 -7.95
CA VAL A 61 31.18 22.89 -9.14
C VAL A 61 31.70 24.31 -9.08
N THR A 62 32.86 24.51 -9.71
CA THR A 62 33.69 25.72 -9.53
C THR A 62 33.96 26.48 -10.83
N LYS A 63 33.59 25.92 -11.99
CA LYS A 63 33.87 26.49 -13.30
C LYS A 63 32.69 26.28 -14.24
N LYS A 64 32.39 27.30 -15.04
CA LYS A 64 31.45 27.18 -16.17
C LYS A 64 32.04 26.35 -17.32
N ASN A 65 31.18 25.85 -18.19
CA ASN A 65 31.49 25.01 -19.36
C ASN A 65 32.36 23.80 -19.01
N THR A 66 32.18 23.26 -17.80
CA THR A 66 32.86 22.06 -17.32
C THR A 66 31.79 21.07 -16.89
N LEU A 67 31.80 19.89 -17.52
CA LEU A 67 30.93 18.79 -17.13
C LEU A 67 31.47 18.11 -15.87
N TYR A 68 30.76 18.25 -14.77
CA TYR A 68 31.01 17.52 -13.54
C TYR A 68 30.17 16.24 -13.55
N THR A 69 30.78 15.12 -13.17
CA THR A 69 30.11 13.81 -13.03
C THR A 69 30.35 13.28 -11.63
N PHE A 70 29.28 12.82 -11.00
CA PHE A 70 29.25 12.40 -9.60
C PHE A 70 28.83 10.94 -9.47
N ARG A 71 29.26 10.31 -8.38
CA ARG A 71 29.02 8.87 -8.11
C ARG A 71 27.95 8.62 -7.04
N GLY A 72 27.46 9.67 -6.38
CA GLY A 72 26.54 9.52 -5.25
C GLY A 72 27.25 9.28 -3.91
N GLU A 73 28.59 9.31 -3.90
CA GLU A 73 29.44 9.10 -2.73
C GLU A 73 29.93 10.42 -2.12
N GLU A 74 29.68 11.54 -2.81
CA GLU A 74 30.10 12.87 -2.38
C GLU A 74 29.33 13.30 -1.11
N SER A 75 29.98 14.08 -0.25
CA SER A 75 29.42 14.45 1.06
C SER A 75 28.13 15.27 1.01
N PHE A 76 27.86 15.94 -0.11
CA PHE A 76 26.63 16.69 -0.34
C PHE A 76 25.49 15.82 -0.92
N GLN A 77 25.76 14.55 -1.23
CA GLN A 77 24.75 13.60 -1.70
C GLN A 77 24.14 12.83 -0.52
N PRO A 78 22.87 12.39 -0.63
CA PRO A 78 21.93 12.63 -1.73
C PRO A 78 21.43 14.07 -1.78
N LEU A 79 20.99 14.55 -2.95
CA LEU A 79 20.46 15.90 -3.06
C LEU A 79 19.15 16.08 -2.30
N MET A 80 18.27 15.07 -2.39
CA MET A 80 16.98 15.08 -1.73
C MET A 80 16.39 13.68 -1.64
N LYS A 81 15.29 13.58 -0.89
CA LYS A 81 14.46 12.39 -0.80
C LYS A 81 12.98 12.76 -0.98
N PHE A 82 12.31 12.03 -1.84
CA PHE A 82 10.86 12.06 -1.92
C PHE A 82 10.28 11.18 -0.82
N GLU A 83 9.40 11.73 0.00
CA GLU A 83 8.67 10.98 1.03
C GLU A 83 7.25 10.61 0.59
N SER A 84 6.81 11.13 -0.56
CA SER A 84 5.49 10.91 -1.14
C SER A 84 5.53 11.12 -2.66
N THR A 85 4.38 10.98 -3.34
CA THR A 85 4.22 11.35 -4.76
C THR A 85 4.25 12.85 -5.02
N LYS A 86 4.13 13.66 -3.98
CA LYS A 86 4.03 15.11 -4.14
C LYS A 86 5.33 15.66 -4.69
N CYS A 87 5.20 16.44 -5.75
CA CYS A 87 6.30 17.24 -6.27
C CYS A 87 6.76 18.26 -5.24
N LYS A 88 8.04 18.61 -5.30
CA LYS A 88 8.62 19.72 -4.53
C LYS A 88 9.10 20.78 -5.51
N ARG A 89 8.91 22.04 -5.16
CA ARG A 89 9.54 23.13 -5.92
C ARG A 89 11.01 23.20 -5.54
N CYS A 90 11.89 22.99 -6.50
CA CYS A 90 13.34 22.94 -6.29
C CYS A 90 14.07 23.74 -7.37
N GLY A 91 15.32 24.09 -7.12
CA GLY A 91 16.11 24.87 -8.05
C GLY A 91 17.61 24.76 -7.82
N PHE A 92 18.35 25.23 -8.82
CA PHE A 92 19.76 25.58 -8.67
C PHE A 92 19.89 27.09 -8.53
N TYR A 93 20.77 27.50 -7.64
CA TYR A 93 20.99 28.88 -7.28
C TYR A 93 22.49 29.15 -7.22
N GLU A 94 22.86 30.39 -7.47
CA GLU A 94 24.20 30.93 -7.23
C GLU A 94 24.12 31.84 -6.01
N GLU A 95 24.91 31.53 -4.98
CA GLU A 95 24.95 32.36 -3.78
C GLU A 95 25.72 33.64 -4.04
N ASP A 96 25.08 34.77 -3.74
CA ASP A 96 25.67 36.10 -3.90
C ASP A 96 26.12 36.66 -2.56
N ARG A 97 27.26 37.35 -2.55
CA ARG A 97 27.79 37.95 -1.31
C ARG A 97 27.19 39.31 -0.98
N ILE A 98 26.65 40.01 -1.98
CA ILE A 98 26.26 41.42 -1.88
C ILE A 98 24.78 41.61 -2.25
N THR A 99 24.33 40.88 -3.25
CA THR A 99 22.96 40.90 -3.78
C THR A 99 22.19 39.66 -3.33
N SER A 100 20.92 39.57 -3.73
CA SER A 100 20.15 38.35 -3.56
C SER A 100 20.67 37.27 -4.49
N ASP A 101 20.81 36.05 -3.98
CA ASP A 101 21.19 34.86 -4.75
C ASP A 101 20.49 34.79 -6.12
N ASP A 102 21.27 34.56 -7.16
CA ASP A 102 20.78 34.38 -8.51
C ASP A 102 20.13 33.00 -8.68
N VAL A 103 19.10 32.95 -9.51
CA VAL A 103 18.33 31.73 -9.77
C VAL A 103 18.67 31.23 -11.16
N PHE A 104 19.39 30.11 -11.26
CA PHE A 104 19.63 29.45 -12.55
C PHE A 104 18.31 28.92 -13.13
N ASP A 105 17.56 28.19 -12.31
CA ASP A 105 16.20 27.74 -12.63
C ASP A 105 15.50 27.25 -11.36
N GLU A 106 14.18 27.41 -11.32
CA GLU A 106 13.32 26.85 -10.28
C GLU A 106 12.13 26.16 -10.95
N TRP A 107 11.89 24.89 -10.63
CA TRP A 107 10.86 24.08 -11.26
C TRP A 107 10.18 23.14 -10.27
N GLU A 108 9.06 22.54 -10.68
CA GLU A 108 8.43 21.45 -9.93
C GLU A 108 9.18 20.15 -10.22
N PHE A 109 9.85 19.63 -9.21
CA PHE A 109 10.61 18.40 -9.27
C PHE A 109 9.78 17.25 -8.70
N CYS A 110 9.44 16.29 -9.55
CA CYS A 110 8.48 15.23 -9.26
C CYS A 110 9.12 13.85 -9.38
N PRO A 111 8.66 12.85 -8.60
CA PRO A 111 9.01 11.45 -8.82
C PRO A 111 8.68 10.97 -10.25
N SER A 112 7.62 11.52 -10.85
CA SER A 112 7.15 11.20 -12.21
C SER A 112 8.05 11.70 -13.33
N ASP A 113 9.04 12.56 -13.03
CA ASP A 113 9.97 13.10 -14.03
C ASP A 113 11.00 12.05 -14.48
N PHE A 114 11.24 11.04 -13.65
CA PHE A 114 12.17 9.93 -13.89
C PHE A 114 11.53 8.85 -14.76
N LYS A 115 11.34 9.19 -16.04
CA LYS A 115 10.67 8.32 -17.03
C LYS A 115 11.58 7.27 -17.66
N SER A 116 12.89 7.44 -17.54
CA SER A 116 13.87 6.51 -18.12
C SER A 116 13.89 5.21 -17.31
N ASP A 117 14.08 4.07 -17.97
CA ASP A 117 14.11 2.75 -17.32
C ASP A 117 15.24 2.60 -16.28
N ASP A 118 16.31 3.39 -16.41
CA ASP A 118 17.43 3.47 -15.46
C ASP A 118 17.20 4.50 -14.34
N GLY A 119 16.03 5.13 -14.29
CA GLY A 119 15.69 6.14 -13.30
C GLY A 119 16.40 7.46 -13.54
N ARG A 120 16.73 7.78 -14.79
CA ARG A 120 17.36 9.03 -15.18
C ARG A 120 16.35 10.12 -15.52
N TYR A 121 16.62 11.32 -15.03
CA TYR A 121 15.93 12.54 -15.42
C TYR A 121 16.97 13.61 -15.81
N ILE A 122 16.77 14.26 -16.95
CA ILE A 122 17.65 15.31 -17.45
C ILE A 122 16.86 16.63 -17.41
N ARG A 123 17.39 17.61 -16.68
CA ARG A 123 16.88 18.99 -16.65
C ARG A 123 17.88 19.88 -17.39
N THR A 124 17.38 20.55 -18.42
CA THR A 124 18.16 21.54 -19.15
C THR A 124 17.45 22.89 -19.08
N LYS A 125 18.22 23.93 -18.82
CA LYS A 125 17.77 25.32 -18.90
C LYS A 125 18.66 26.05 -19.90
N ASP A 126 18.05 26.66 -20.91
CA ASP A 126 18.78 27.29 -22.01
C ASP A 126 19.82 28.26 -21.48
N LYS A 127 21.08 28.06 -21.89
CA LYS A 127 22.26 28.87 -21.51
C LYS A 127 22.57 28.97 -20.01
N GLU A 128 21.85 28.28 -19.14
CA GLU A 128 22.10 28.29 -17.70
C GLU A 128 22.82 27.01 -17.28
N PHE A 129 22.21 25.83 -17.48
CA PHE A 129 22.82 24.56 -17.12
C PHE A 129 22.22 23.35 -17.83
N ASN A 130 22.94 22.22 -17.71
CA ASN A 130 22.46 20.88 -18.01
C ASN A 130 22.77 19.94 -16.82
N ALA A 131 21.73 19.36 -16.23
CA ALA A 131 21.84 18.50 -15.05
C ALA A 131 21.18 17.15 -15.30
N THR A 132 21.83 16.09 -14.86
CA THR A 132 21.28 14.74 -14.84
C THR A 132 21.10 14.28 -13.40
N PHE A 133 19.89 13.84 -13.08
CA PHE A 133 19.52 13.26 -11.78
C PHE A 133 19.24 11.77 -11.93
N LEU A 134 19.46 11.02 -10.85
CA LEU A 134 19.14 9.60 -10.77
C LEU A 134 18.20 9.33 -9.60
N CYS A 135 17.18 8.53 -9.87
CA CYS A 135 16.27 7.95 -8.89
C CYS A 135 15.83 6.55 -9.38
N PRO A 136 16.63 5.49 -9.11
CA PRO A 136 16.29 4.12 -9.51
C PRO A 136 14.96 3.63 -8.92
N GLU A 137 14.57 4.19 -7.77
CA GLU A 137 13.33 3.85 -7.07
C GLU A 137 12.09 4.48 -7.71
N CYS A 138 12.26 5.58 -8.45
CA CYS A 138 11.17 6.30 -9.11
C CYS A 138 10.62 5.54 -10.33
N VAL A 139 11.43 4.70 -10.98
CA VAL A 139 11.05 3.89 -12.16
C VAL A 139 9.88 2.96 -11.85
N LYS A 140 9.82 2.43 -10.62
CA LYS A 140 8.80 1.45 -10.20
C LYS A 140 7.38 2.03 -10.15
N LYS A 141 7.21 3.35 -10.36
CA LYS A 141 5.94 4.06 -10.19
C LYS A 141 5.36 4.69 -11.47
N GLY A 142 6.14 4.83 -12.55
CA GLY A 142 5.62 5.30 -13.85
C GLY A 142 4.47 4.43 -14.39
N THR A 143 4.37 3.18 -13.94
CA THR A 143 3.30 2.23 -14.30
C THR A 143 2.02 2.38 -13.45
N LEU A 144 2.06 3.07 -12.31
CA LEU A 144 0.91 3.19 -11.39
C LEU A 144 0.06 4.46 -11.62
N GLU A 145 0.61 5.49 -12.26
CA GLU A 145 -0.08 6.80 -12.41
C GLU A 145 -0.71 7.05 -13.79
N SER A 146 -0.63 6.12 -14.75
CA SER A 146 -1.30 6.24 -16.07
C SER A 146 -2.54 5.36 -16.24
N SER A 147 -3.20 4.97 -15.16
CA SER A 147 -4.43 4.17 -15.21
C SER A 147 -5.70 5.01 -15.40
N ASP A 148 -5.65 6.05 -16.23
CA ASP A 148 -6.84 6.64 -16.85
C ASP A 148 -6.87 6.21 -18.32
N THR A 149 -7.77 5.26 -18.61
CA THR A 149 -8.30 4.90 -19.94
C THR A 149 -7.31 4.89 -21.13
N ALA A 150 -6.60 3.77 -21.32
CA ALA A 150 -6.25 3.30 -22.66
C ALA A 150 -6.03 1.77 -22.65
N LEU A 151 -7.08 1.04 -23.02
CA LEU A 151 -6.97 -0.36 -23.46
C LEU A 151 -6.15 -0.41 -24.75
N HIS A 152 -4.92 -0.92 -24.69
CA HIS A 152 -4.37 -1.74 -25.78
C HIS A 152 -3.24 -2.65 -25.26
N GLU A 153 -3.42 -3.95 -25.48
CA GLU A 153 -2.58 -5.06 -25.02
C GLU A 153 -1.16 -5.10 -25.60
N LYS A 154 -0.22 -5.70 -24.84
CA LYS A 154 0.49 -6.99 -25.13
C LYS A 154 1.64 -7.20 -24.11
N GLY A 155 1.83 -8.29 -23.35
CA GLY A 155 1.11 -9.55 -23.21
C GLY A 155 1.77 -10.48 -22.16
N ASN A 156 0.92 -11.28 -21.51
CA ASN A 156 1.13 -12.68 -21.10
C ASN A 156 1.67 -13.12 -19.71
N GLY A 157 1.77 -12.25 -18.69
CA GLY A 157 2.09 -12.68 -17.31
C GLY A 157 0.96 -12.47 -16.28
N MET A 158 0.29 -11.32 -16.34
CA MET A 158 -0.59 -10.83 -15.26
C MET A 158 -2.01 -11.42 -15.28
N HIS A 159 -2.51 -11.82 -16.45
CA HIS A 159 -3.88 -12.31 -16.57
C HIS A 159 -4.06 -13.71 -15.99
N TRP A 160 -3.01 -14.54 -16.07
CA TRP A 160 -3.04 -15.89 -15.48
C TRP A 160 -3.09 -15.82 -13.96
N SER A 161 -2.30 -14.93 -13.35
CA SER A 161 -2.28 -14.75 -11.90
C SER A 161 -3.60 -14.18 -11.36
N VAL A 162 -4.21 -13.21 -12.04
CA VAL A 162 -5.53 -12.68 -11.63
C VAL A 162 -6.63 -13.74 -11.79
N LYS A 163 -6.67 -14.48 -12.91
CA LYS A 163 -7.63 -15.57 -13.11
C LYS A 163 -7.46 -16.69 -12.08
N LEU A 164 -6.22 -17.00 -11.71
CA LEU A 164 -5.91 -18.01 -10.71
C LEU A 164 -6.42 -17.60 -9.31
N ILE A 165 -6.22 -16.34 -8.93
CA ILE A 165 -6.69 -15.82 -7.64
C ILE A 165 -8.22 -15.85 -7.55
N ILE A 166 -8.92 -15.41 -8.61
CA ILE A 166 -10.38 -15.45 -8.66
C ILE A 166 -10.88 -16.90 -8.60
N ALA A 167 -10.26 -17.82 -9.34
CA ALA A 167 -10.63 -19.24 -9.32
C ALA A 167 -10.47 -19.87 -7.92
N ILE A 168 -9.36 -19.60 -7.23
CA ILE A 168 -9.11 -20.12 -5.87
C ILE A 168 -10.13 -19.55 -4.88
N SER A 169 -10.47 -18.27 -4.99
CA SER A 169 -11.48 -17.63 -4.14
C SER A 169 -12.85 -18.28 -4.27
N VAL A 170 -13.29 -18.54 -5.51
CA VAL A 170 -14.59 -19.20 -5.77
C VAL A 170 -14.59 -20.61 -5.19
N VAL A 171 -13.53 -21.38 -5.41
CA VAL A 171 -13.42 -22.75 -4.87
C VAL A 171 -13.46 -22.74 -3.34
N ALA A 172 -12.68 -21.88 -2.69
CA ALA A 172 -12.65 -21.78 -1.23
C ALA A 172 -14.03 -21.42 -0.63
N SER A 173 -14.74 -20.48 -1.25
CA SER A 173 -16.10 -20.09 -0.84
C SER A 173 -17.09 -21.25 -0.92
N THR A 174 -17.07 -22.00 -2.03
CA THR A 174 -17.96 -23.16 -2.22
C THR A 174 -17.70 -24.27 -1.19
N VAL A 175 -16.44 -24.55 -0.88
CA VAL A 175 -16.07 -25.56 0.13
C VAL A 175 -16.57 -25.15 1.52
N LEU A 176 -16.41 -23.89 1.90
CA LEU A 176 -16.90 -23.38 3.20
C LEU A 176 -18.42 -23.46 3.31
N LEU A 177 -19.15 -23.16 2.23
CA LEU A 177 -20.61 -23.29 2.19
C LEU A 177 -21.07 -24.74 2.38
N ILE A 178 -20.41 -25.70 1.72
CA ILE A 178 -20.73 -27.13 1.85
C ILE A 178 -20.50 -27.61 3.29
N ILE A 179 -19.38 -27.22 3.91
CA ILE A 179 -19.08 -27.57 5.31
C ILE A 179 -20.15 -26.98 6.24
N GLY A 180 -20.55 -25.72 6.03
CA GLY A 180 -21.62 -25.08 6.79
C GLY A 180 -22.95 -25.84 6.71
N LEU A 181 -23.34 -26.28 5.51
CA LEU A 181 -24.56 -27.05 5.29
C LEU A 181 -24.52 -28.41 6.00
N ILE A 182 -23.38 -29.11 5.97
CA ILE A 182 -23.22 -30.40 6.65
C ILE A 182 -23.36 -30.24 8.17
N VAL A 183 -22.74 -29.21 8.75
CA VAL A 183 -22.85 -28.92 10.19
C VAL A 183 -24.28 -28.56 10.57
N ALA A 184 -24.93 -27.68 9.79
CA ALA A 184 -26.32 -27.29 10.01
C ALA A 184 -27.27 -28.50 9.89
N TYR A 185 -27.06 -29.35 8.89
CA TYR A 185 -27.84 -30.58 8.70
C TYR A 185 -27.66 -31.56 9.86
N LYS A 186 -26.40 -31.82 10.29
CA LYS A 186 -26.13 -32.69 11.45
C LYS A 186 -26.74 -32.11 12.73
N TYR A 187 -26.68 -30.80 12.92
CA TYR A 187 -27.27 -30.11 14.05
C TYR A 187 -28.80 -30.24 14.04
N TRP A 188 -29.43 -30.01 12.88
CA TRP A 188 -30.87 -30.17 12.72
C TRP A 188 -31.32 -31.61 12.95
N LEU A 189 -30.60 -32.59 12.42
CA LEU A 189 -30.86 -34.01 12.64
C LEU A 189 -30.72 -34.41 14.10
N LYS A 190 -29.75 -33.83 14.83
CA LYS A 190 -29.61 -34.03 16.28
C LYS A 190 -30.80 -33.44 17.04
N ARG A 191 -31.24 -32.24 16.66
CA ARG A 191 -32.40 -31.58 17.28
C ARG A 191 -33.72 -32.32 16.98
N LYS A 192 -33.88 -32.85 15.77
CA LYS A 192 -35.06 -33.63 15.38
C LYS A 192 -35.20 -34.91 16.22
N ARG A 193 -34.09 -35.61 16.46
CA ARG A 193 -34.06 -36.79 17.35
C ARG A 193 -34.51 -36.47 18.78
N GLN A 194 -34.13 -35.31 19.32
CA GLN A 194 -34.58 -34.91 20.65
C GLN A 194 -36.09 -34.63 20.71
N HIS A 195 -36.66 -34.03 19.66
CA HIS A 195 -38.11 -33.81 19.58
C HIS A 195 -38.91 -35.12 19.46
N GLU A 196 -38.41 -36.10 18.72
CA GLU A 196 -39.07 -37.41 18.58
C GLU A 196 -38.98 -38.21 19.89
N GLN A 197 -37.86 -38.16 20.61
CA GLN A 197 -37.74 -38.78 21.94
C GLN A 197 -38.67 -38.14 22.97
N ALA A 198 -38.80 -36.81 23.00
CA ALA A 198 -39.73 -36.14 23.91
C ALA A 198 -41.20 -36.48 23.58
N ARG A 199 -41.53 -36.65 22.29
CA ARG A 199 -42.87 -37.06 21.84
C ARG A 199 -43.19 -38.51 22.17
N PHE A 200 -42.17 -39.38 22.17
CA PHE A 200 -42.30 -40.80 22.53
C PHE A 200 -42.41 -40.99 24.05
N LEU A 201 -41.63 -40.23 24.83
CA LEU A 201 -41.72 -40.21 26.30
C LEU A 201 -43.09 -39.74 26.78
N LYS A 202 -43.68 -38.74 26.11
CA LYS A 202 -45.04 -38.28 26.39
C LYS A 202 -46.11 -39.38 26.18
N LEU A 203 -45.91 -40.29 25.22
CA LEU A 203 -46.86 -41.39 25.02
C LEU A 203 -46.81 -42.44 26.14
N PHE A 204 -45.68 -42.59 26.83
CA PHE A 204 -45.59 -43.43 28.03
C PHE A 204 -46.14 -42.71 29.26
N GLU A 205 -45.81 -41.43 29.44
CA GLU A 205 -46.36 -40.61 30.53
C GLU A 205 -47.90 -40.52 30.47
N ASP A 206 -48.46 -40.32 29.27
CA ASP A 206 -49.92 -40.32 29.04
C ASP A 206 -50.55 -41.73 29.17
N THR A 207 -49.77 -42.82 29.16
CA THR A 207 -50.26 -44.21 29.38
C THR A 207 -50.17 -44.61 30.85
N ASP A 208 -49.09 -44.21 31.53
CA ASP A 208 -48.89 -44.42 32.96
C ASP A 208 -49.90 -43.60 33.79
N GLU A 209 -50.40 -42.47 33.28
CA GLU A 209 -51.51 -41.71 33.90
C GLU A 209 -52.89 -42.40 33.76
N ILE A 210 -53.04 -43.41 32.88
CA ILE A 210 -54.28 -44.19 32.72
C ILE A 210 -54.30 -45.42 33.65
N GLU A 211 -53.13 -45.90 34.09
CA GLU A 211 -53.03 -47.08 34.95
C GLU A 211 -53.30 -46.78 36.44
N ASP A 212 -53.22 -45.50 36.85
CA ASP A 212 -53.52 -45.04 38.23
C ASP A 212 -55.01 -44.74 38.51
N GLU A 213 -55.92 -44.86 37.52
CA GLU A 213 -57.39 -44.68 37.72
C GLU A 213 -58.27 -45.92 37.41
N LEU A 214 -57.73 -47.11 37.13
CA LEU A 214 -58.55 -48.34 37.00
C LEU A 214 -58.18 -49.41 38.06
N GLY A 215 -58.76 -49.25 39.25
CA GLY A 215 -58.71 -50.24 40.33
C GLY A 215 -59.38 -51.57 39.95
N ILE A 216 -58.62 -52.67 40.10
CA ILE A 216 -59.15 -54.04 40.07
C ILE A 216 -59.00 -54.61 41.49
N GLY A 217 -60.12 -54.67 42.21
CA GLY A 217 -60.22 -55.31 43.53
C GLY A 217 -60.15 -56.85 43.45
N PRO A 218 -59.84 -57.53 44.56
CA PRO A 218 -59.86 -58.99 44.61
C PRO A 218 -61.29 -59.53 44.76
N LEU A 219 -61.67 -60.45 43.87
CA LEU A 219 -62.92 -61.21 43.90
C LEU A 219 -62.70 -62.57 44.59
N SER A 220 -63.51 -62.83 45.62
CA SER A 220 -64.10 -64.10 46.11
C SER A 220 -63.26 -65.32 46.53
N ASP A 221 -63.54 -65.75 47.77
CA ASP A 221 -63.83 -67.11 48.29
C ASP A 221 -62.86 -68.29 48.07
N SER A 222 -62.27 -68.80 49.18
CA SER A 222 -62.38 -70.22 49.58
C SER A 222 -62.01 -70.46 51.07
N ILE A 223 -62.96 -71.08 51.79
CA ILE A 223 -62.95 -71.70 53.16
C ILE A 223 -63.13 -70.76 54.36
#